data_AF-A0A951MDD0-F1
#
_entry.id   AF-A0A951MDD0-F1
#
_cell.length_a   1.000
_cell.length_b   1.000
_cell.length_c   1.000
_cell.angle_alpha   90.00
_cell.angle_beta   90.00
_cell.angle_gamma   90.00
#
_symmetry.space_group_name_H-M   'P 1'
#
loop_
_entity.id
_entity.type
_entity.pdbx_description
1 polymer ?
#
loop_
_entity_poly.entity_id
_entity_poly.type
_entity_poly.pdbx_seq_one_letter_code
_entity_poly.pdbx_strand_id
1 'polypeptide(L)'
;MQIQKRSFMFIRDGKYYFMWSEGGWTGPDYRVAYAISDSPFGPFEREGVILEQDDNIGRGAGHHSVLKIPETDDFYIVYHRRPLEESDRNHRVTCIDKMEFDENGKILPVTMTFEGVPARPLK
;
A
#
# COMPACT_ATOMS: atom_id res chain seq x y z
N MET A 1 -10.60 0.55 -16.02
CA MET A 1 -9.84 0.91 -14.80
C MET A 1 -9.67 2.43 -14.77
N GLN A 2 -10.24 3.15 -13.80
CA GLN A 2 -9.95 4.58 -13.62
C GLN A 2 -8.77 4.72 -12.65
N ILE A 3 -7.58 5.02 -13.16
CA ILE A 3 -6.40 5.32 -12.33
C ILE A 3 -6.57 6.72 -11.78
N GLN A 4 -6.87 6.87 -10.48
CA GLN A 4 -7.21 8.18 -9.93
C GLN A 4 -6.01 9.06 -9.54
N LYS A 5 -4.80 8.49 -9.35
CA LYS A 5 -3.44 9.10 -9.19
C LYS A 5 -2.57 8.18 -8.31
N ARG A 6 -1.32 8.60 -8.03
CA ARG A 6 -0.45 8.03 -6.98
C ARG A 6 -0.16 6.54 -7.19
N SER A 7 0.19 6.21 -8.43
CA SER A 7 0.47 4.85 -8.84
C SER A 7 1.88 4.43 -8.47
N PHE A 8 2.03 3.18 -8.06
CA PHE A 8 3.32 2.55 -7.82
C PHE A 8 3.37 1.21 -8.54
N MET A 9 4.54 0.84 -9.07
CA MET A 9 4.73 -0.46 -9.69
C MET A 9 6.02 -1.09 -9.18
N PHE A 10 5.95 -2.38 -8.87
CA PHE A 10 7.12 -3.20 -8.57
C PHE A 10 7.03 -4.56 -9.26
N ILE A 11 8.17 -5.25 -9.28
CA ILE A 11 8.30 -6.59 -9.87
C ILE A 11 8.62 -7.59 -8.77
N ARG A 12 7.91 -8.72 -8.76
CA ARG A 12 8.19 -9.88 -7.91
C ARG A 12 7.90 -11.14 -8.72
N ASP A 13 8.84 -12.09 -8.72
CA ASP A 13 8.73 -13.38 -9.45
C ASP A 13 8.33 -13.25 -10.92
N GLY A 14 8.89 -12.25 -11.61
CA GLY A 14 8.61 -11.98 -13.03
C GLY A 14 7.24 -11.35 -13.32
N LYS A 15 6.42 -11.10 -12.30
CA LYS A 15 5.12 -10.43 -12.42
C LYS A 15 5.23 -8.95 -12.06
N TYR A 16 4.40 -8.14 -12.70
CA TYR A 16 4.26 -6.71 -12.46
C TYR A 16 3.06 -6.46 -11.55
N TYR A 17 3.31 -5.86 -10.39
CA TYR A 17 2.29 -5.45 -9.43
C TYR A 17 2.06 -3.97 -9.60
N PHE A 18 0.92 -3.60 -10.17
CA PHE A 18 0.53 -2.21 -10.39
C PHE A 18 -0.49 -1.80 -9.34
N MET A 19 -0.20 -0.73 -8.62
CA MET A 19 -0.98 -0.27 -7.48
C MET A 19 -1.42 1.18 -7.73
N TRP A 20 -2.60 1.56 -7.24
CA TRP A 20 -3.13 2.91 -7.38
C TRP A 20 -4.04 3.29 -6.20
N SER A 21 -4.24 4.58 -6.01
CA SER A 21 -5.26 5.06 -5.08
C SER A 21 -6.66 5.01 -5.71
N GLU A 22 -7.65 4.62 -4.93
CA GLU A 22 -9.07 4.77 -5.23
C GLU A 22 -9.74 5.65 -4.17
N GLY A 23 -10.82 6.33 -4.53
CA GLY A 23 -11.60 7.17 -3.62
C GLY A 23 -11.04 8.58 -3.41
N GLY A 24 -11.82 9.41 -2.72
CA GLY A 24 -11.45 10.81 -2.46
C GLY A 24 -10.53 10.92 -1.25
N TRP A 25 -9.38 11.58 -1.36
CA TRP A 25 -8.37 11.65 -0.28
C TRP A 25 -8.87 12.20 1.08
N THR A 26 -9.99 12.91 1.11
CA THR A 26 -10.67 13.39 2.33
C THR A 26 -11.75 12.45 2.84
N GLY A 27 -12.18 11.48 2.04
CA GLY A 27 -13.28 10.56 2.32
C GLY A 27 -12.83 9.22 2.92
N PRO A 28 -13.81 8.43 3.39
CA PRO A 28 -13.57 7.11 3.99
C PRO A 28 -13.23 6.03 2.97
N ASP A 29 -13.46 6.30 1.68
CA ASP A 29 -13.23 5.38 0.57
C ASP A 29 -11.80 5.48 0.00
N TYR A 30 -10.96 6.34 0.58
CA TYR A 30 -9.57 6.51 0.17
C TYR A 30 -8.73 5.29 0.56
N ARG A 31 -8.30 4.54 -0.44
CA ARG A 31 -7.66 3.23 -0.28
C ARG A 31 -6.66 2.95 -1.40
N VAL A 32 -5.87 1.90 -1.23
CA VAL A 32 -4.95 1.37 -2.26
C VAL A 32 -5.52 0.08 -2.85
N ALA A 33 -5.71 0.08 -4.16
CA ALA A 33 -6.01 -1.12 -4.93
C ALA A 33 -4.81 -1.55 -5.77
N TYR A 34 -4.83 -2.79 -6.24
CA TYR A 34 -3.76 -3.33 -7.08
C TYR A 34 -4.27 -4.30 -8.15
N ALA A 35 -3.39 -4.58 -9.10
CA ALA A 35 -3.53 -5.54 -10.18
C ALA A 35 -2.18 -6.24 -10.42
N ILE A 36 -2.23 -7.42 -11.02
CA ILE A 36 -1.06 -8.22 -11.39
C ILE A 36 -1.06 -8.44 -12.91
N SER A 37 0.10 -8.38 -13.56
CA SER A 37 0.26 -8.63 -14.99
C SER A 37 1.59 -9.32 -15.30
N ASP A 38 1.65 -10.04 -16.41
CA ASP A 38 2.87 -10.58 -17.02
C ASP A 38 3.68 -9.53 -17.80
N SER A 39 3.10 -8.36 -18.05
CA SER A 39 3.69 -7.29 -18.84
C SER A 39 3.56 -5.94 -18.12
N PRO A 40 4.57 -5.06 -18.21
CA PRO A 40 4.48 -3.71 -17.65
C PRO A 40 3.41 -2.86 -18.35
N PHE A 41 2.93 -3.28 -19.52
CA PHE A 41 1.89 -2.61 -20.29
C PHE A 41 0.49 -3.22 -20.09
N GLY A 42 0.37 -4.20 -19.20
CA GLY A 42 -0.89 -4.90 -18.94
C GLY A 42 -1.19 -6.05 -19.93
N PRO A 43 -2.43 -6.54 -19.96
CA PRO A 43 -3.60 -5.99 -19.27
C PRO A 43 -3.49 -6.08 -17.74
N PHE A 44 -4.00 -5.05 -17.05
CA PHE A 44 -4.11 -5.03 -15.59
C PHE A 44 -5.58 -5.15 -15.21
N GLU A 45 -5.95 -6.32 -14.68
CA GLU A 45 -7.26 -6.56 -14.07
C GLU A 45 -7.17 -6.33 -12.56
N ARG A 46 -8.15 -5.61 -12.01
CA ARG A 46 -8.15 -5.23 -10.59
C ARG A 46 -8.28 -6.49 -9.73
N GLU A 47 -7.28 -6.72 -8.90
CA GLU A 47 -7.17 -7.91 -8.06
C GLU A 47 -7.83 -7.69 -6.68
N GLY A 48 -7.53 -6.57 -6.02
CA GLY A 48 -8.03 -6.34 -4.67
C GLY A 48 -7.67 -4.97 -4.08
N VAL A 49 -8.07 -4.78 -2.82
CA VAL A 49 -7.68 -3.65 -1.97
C VAL A 49 -6.66 -4.16 -0.96
N ILE A 50 -5.58 -3.41 -0.75
CA ILE A 50 -4.50 -3.83 0.15
C ILE A 50 -4.33 -2.90 1.35
N LEU A 51 -4.85 -1.68 1.29
CA LEU A 51 -4.72 -0.69 2.36
C LEU A 51 -5.95 0.20 2.33
N GLU A 52 -6.67 0.27 3.43
CA GLU A 52 -7.81 1.15 3.63
C GLU A 52 -7.83 1.63 5.07
N GLN A 53 -8.68 2.61 5.40
CA GLN A 53 -8.75 3.12 6.77
C GLN A 53 -9.09 2.04 7.79
N ASP A 54 -8.54 2.18 9.00
CA ASP A 54 -8.90 1.39 10.17
C ASP A 54 -9.42 2.35 11.24
N ASP A 55 -10.68 2.18 11.64
CA ASP A 55 -11.33 3.05 12.63
C ASP A 55 -10.74 2.95 14.04
N ASN A 56 -9.84 2.00 14.30
CA ASN A 56 -9.09 1.89 15.56
C ASN A 56 -7.66 2.44 15.46
N ILE A 57 -7.16 2.76 14.27
CA ILE A 57 -5.75 3.12 14.07
C ILE A 57 -5.56 4.42 13.27
N GLY A 58 -6.26 4.59 12.15
CA GLY A 58 -6.12 5.80 11.34
C GLY A 58 -6.88 5.78 10.02
N ARG A 59 -7.11 6.98 9.48
CA ARG A 59 -7.96 7.21 8.29
C ARG A 59 -7.20 7.81 7.12
N GLY A 60 -7.82 7.79 5.95
CA GLY A 60 -7.29 8.47 4.77
C GLY A 60 -5.96 7.89 4.27
N ALA A 61 -5.81 6.56 4.31
CA ALA A 61 -4.64 5.86 3.84
C ALA A 61 -4.81 5.42 2.38
N GLY A 62 -4.18 6.14 1.46
CA GLY A 62 -4.26 5.79 0.03
C GLY A 62 -3.07 6.20 -0.82
N HIS A 63 -2.14 7.03 -0.31
CA HIS A 63 -0.89 7.31 -1.02
C HIS A 63 0.20 6.44 -0.40
N HIS A 64 0.95 5.76 -1.25
CA HIS A 64 1.93 4.80 -0.81
C HIS A 64 3.11 4.71 -1.77
N SER A 65 4.18 4.08 -1.29
CA SER A 65 5.24 3.47 -2.06
C SER A 65 5.57 2.11 -1.45
N VAL A 66 6.26 1.26 -2.21
CA VAL A 66 6.72 -0.04 -1.72
C VAL A 66 8.24 -0.09 -1.71
N LEU A 67 8.80 -0.64 -0.65
CA LEU A 67 10.21 -0.94 -0.51
C LEU A 67 10.40 -2.46 -0.55
N LYS A 68 11.34 -2.92 -1.36
CA LYS A 68 11.84 -4.30 -1.33
C LYS A 68 13.24 -4.28 -0.75
N ILE A 69 13.51 -5.14 0.23
CA ILE A 69 14.89 -5.29 0.71
C ILE A 69 15.70 -6.09 -0.32
N PRO A 70 16.86 -5.57 -0.77
CA PRO A 70 17.72 -6.27 -1.72
C PRO A 70 18.00 -7.71 -1.27
N GLU A 71 18.04 -8.63 -2.25
CA GLU A 71 18.40 -10.05 -2.03
C GLU A 71 17.45 -10.84 -1.11
N THR A 72 16.31 -10.27 -0.72
CA THR A 72 15.27 -10.95 0.05
C THR A 72 13.93 -10.90 -0.65
N ASP A 73 12.93 -11.56 -0.06
CA ASP A 73 11.52 -11.41 -0.42
C ASP A 73 10.77 -10.56 0.63
N ASP A 74 11.49 -9.72 1.37
CA ASP A 74 10.88 -8.81 2.35
C ASP A 74 10.39 -7.53 1.65
N PHE A 75 9.09 -7.28 1.77
CA PHE A 75 8.44 -6.09 1.27
C PHE A 75 7.80 -5.27 2.38
N TYR A 76 7.85 -3.96 2.22
CA TYR A 76 7.25 -2.99 3.12
C TYR A 76 6.46 -1.97 2.32
N ILE A 77 5.30 -1.59 2.82
CA ILE A 77 4.55 -0.46 2.29
C ILE A 77 4.83 0.76 3.17
N VAL A 78 5.20 1.87 2.55
CA VAL A 78 5.32 3.17 3.20
C VAL A 78 4.14 4.00 2.73
N TYR A 79 3.37 4.55 3.65
CA TYR A 79 2.13 5.27 3.34
C TYR A 79 1.94 6.42 4.31
N HIS A 80 0.92 7.25 4.06
CA HIS A 80 0.45 8.18 5.08
C HIS A 80 -0.95 7.83 5.57
N ARG A 81 -1.23 8.23 6.81
CA ARG A 81 -2.59 8.25 7.37
C ARG A 81 -2.83 9.52 8.17
N ARG A 82 -4.08 9.74 8.55
CA ARG A 82 -4.50 10.71 9.56
C ARG A 82 -4.74 9.97 10.89
N PRO A 83 -4.16 10.42 12.01
CA PRO A 83 -4.53 9.94 13.34
C PRO A 83 -6.04 10.13 13.60
N LEU A 84 -6.63 9.32 14.50
CA LEU A 84 -8.08 9.31 14.72
C LEU A 84 -8.59 10.57 15.43
N GLU A 85 -7.74 11.18 16.23
CA GLU A 85 -7.96 12.42 16.98
C GLU A 85 -7.87 13.67 16.11
N GLU A 86 -7.42 13.54 14.85
CA GLU A 86 -7.16 14.65 13.94
C GLU A 86 -8.30 14.83 12.92
N SER A 87 -8.82 16.05 12.84
CA SER A 87 -9.84 16.44 11.86
C SER A 87 -9.31 17.29 10.70
N ASP A 88 -8.10 17.84 10.80
CA ASP A 88 -7.48 18.53 9.66
C ASP A 88 -7.09 17.51 8.59
N ARG A 89 -7.73 17.63 7.43
CA ARG A 89 -7.46 16.81 6.25
C ARG A 89 -5.97 16.75 5.88
N ASN A 90 -5.20 17.81 6.15
CA ASN A 90 -3.80 17.91 5.77
C ASN A 90 -2.83 17.28 6.78
N HIS A 91 -3.27 17.03 8.02
CA HIS A 91 -2.43 16.43 9.05
C HIS A 91 -2.21 14.95 8.73
N ARG A 92 -1.06 14.68 8.11
CA ARG A 92 -0.69 13.34 7.64
C ARG A 92 0.59 12.91 8.34
N VAL A 93 0.59 11.71 8.86
CA VAL A 93 1.77 11.05 9.45
C VAL A 93 2.25 9.96 8.51
N THR A 94 3.57 9.79 8.40
CA THR A 94 4.19 8.72 7.62
C THR A 94 4.21 7.44 8.44
N CYS A 95 3.82 6.34 7.82
CA CYS A 95 3.77 5.01 8.41
C CYS A 95 4.50 4.01 7.51
N ILE A 96 4.97 2.93 8.11
CA ILE A 96 5.58 1.81 7.41
C ILE A 96 5.12 0.51 8.05
N ASP A 97 4.60 -0.41 7.24
CA ASP A 97 4.16 -1.73 7.69
C ASP A 97 4.65 -2.81 6.71
N LYS A 98 4.68 -4.06 7.18
CA LYS A 98 5.07 -5.21 6.34
C LYS A 98 3.99 -5.45 5.28
N MET A 99 4.42 -5.79 4.07
CA MET A 99 3.54 -6.22 2.98
C MET A 99 3.85 -7.67 2.65
N GLU A 100 2.83 -8.51 2.69
CA GLU A 100 2.95 -9.96 2.55
C GLU A 100 2.16 -10.47 1.36
N PHE A 101 2.49 -11.68 0.90
CA PHE A 101 1.88 -12.30 -0.27
C PHE A 101 1.38 -13.70 0.11
N ASP A 102 0.27 -14.12 -0.48
CA ASP A 102 -0.21 -15.50 -0.36
C ASP A 102 0.58 -16.46 -1.27
N GLU A 103 0.26 -17.75 -1.18
CA GLU A 103 0.87 -18.81 -2.00
C GLU A 103 0.66 -18.64 -3.51
N ASN A 104 -0.34 -17.86 -3.92
CA ASN A 104 -0.67 -17.55 -5.31
C ASN A 104 -0.02 -16.23 -5.78
N GLY A 105 0.77 -15.58 -4.92
CA GLY A 105 1.41 -14.29 -5.18
C GLY A 105 0.46 -13.09 -5.05
N LYS A 106 -0.74 -13.24 -4.50
CA LYS A 106 -1.63 -12.10 -4.23
C LYS A 106 -1.14 -11.34 -3.01
N ILE A 107 -1.27 -10.01 -3.03
CA ILE A 107 -0.92 -9.17 -1.87
C ILE A 107 -2.00 -9.37 -0.81
N LEU A 108 -1.57 -9.70 0.42
CA LEU A 108 -2.45 -9.77 1.57
C LEU A 108 -2.77 -8.34 2.07
N PRO A 109 -3.99 -8.08 2.60
CA PRO A 109 -4.32 -6.80 3.20
C PRO A 109 -3.31 -6.41 4.29
N VAL A 110 -2.81 -5.19 4.19
CA VAL A 110 -1.85 -4.63 5.14
C VAL A 110 -2.56 -4.32 6.45
N THR A 111 -2.03 -4.83 7.55
CA THR A 111 -2.47 -4.47 8.90
C THR A 111 -1.73 -3.21 9.33
N MET A 112 -2.47 -2.12 9.58
CA MET A 112 -1.86 -0.90 10.12
C MET A 112 -1.37 -1.13 11.55
N THR A 113 -0.26 -0.51 11.92
CA THR A 113 0.25 -0.56 13.30
C THR A 113 0.55 0.85 13.84
N PHE A 114 0.75 1.01 15.15
CA PHE A 114 1.25 2.26 15.73
C PHE A 114 2.78 2.30 15.76
N GLU A 115 3.40 1.13 15.84
CA GLU A 115 4.82 0.90 16.10
C GLU A 115 5.63 0.83 14.80
N GLY A 116 4.98 0.49 13.70
CA GLY A 116 5.63 0.20 12.42
C GLY A 116 6.47 -1.06 12.47
N VAL A 117 7.54 -1.09 11.70
CA VAL A 117 8.42 -2.26 11.57
C VAL A 117 9.67 -2.15 12.44
N PRO A 118 10.22 -3.27 12.95
CA PRO A 118 11.47 -3.27 13.69
C PRO A 118 12.62 -2.64 12.88
N ALA A 119 13.52 -1.95 13.59
CA ALA A 119 14.73 -1.42 12.96
C ALA A 119 15.55 -2.56 12.34
N ARG A 120 16.07 -2.32 11.13
CA ARG A 120 17.00 -3.22 10.44
C ARG A 120 18.35 -2.53 10.25
N PRO A 121 19.24 -2.55 11.27
CA PRO A 121 20.53 -1.86 11.20
C PRO A 121 21.39 -2.43 10.09
N LEU A 122 22.06 -1.54 9.34
CA LEU A 122 23.11 -1.94 8.42
C LEU A 122 24.34 -2.36 9.24
N LYS A 123 24.96 -3.48 8.85
CA LYS A 123 26.22 -3.94 9.41
C LYS A 123 27.39 -3.36 8.63
#